data_AF-A0AAV8GET9-F1
#
_entry.id   AF-A0AAV8GET9-F1
#
_cell.length_a   1.000
_cell.length_b   1.000
_cell.length_c   1.000
_cell.angle_alpha   90.00
_cell.angle_beta   90.00
_cell.angle_gamma   90.00
#
_symmetry.space_group_name_H-M   'P 1'
#
loop_
_entity.id
_entity.type
_entity.pdbx_description
1 polymer ?
#
loop_
_entity_poly.entity_id
_entity_poly.type
_entity_poly.pdbx_seq_one_letter_code
_entity_poly.pdbx_strand_id
1 'polypeptide(L)'
;MYKTMAMKILRNLCAYAGRKWHDKLKDVVDALPWILEAIMSTENDNKLREASIGLCVQICKFISIEEYTKILRNADYSMEAVARQLLKALEENNTPNITCSCIRRCAIELAIWMMESNASSISNFKEGKLEELLTQVAETTSDLENFHIFSGDVGVAKHPQTISSLVLKAKRLLA
;
A
#
# COMPACT_ATOMS: atom_id res chain seq x y z
N MET A 1 9.80 -11.87 11.47
CA MET A 1 8.59 -12.72 11.55
C MET A 1 7.45 -12.07 12.35
N TYR A 2 7.60 -11.76 13.65
CA TYR A 2 6.52 -11.20 14.48
C TYR A 2 5.98 -9.84 13.98
N LYS A 3 6.88 -8.94 13.58
CA LYS A 3 6.57 -7.61 12.99
C LYS A 3 5.60 -7.71 11.80
N THR A 4 5.94 -8.55 10.83
CA THR A 4 5.14 -8.78 9.62
C THR A 4 3.74 -9.30 9.97
N MET A 5 3.64 -10.25 10.90
CA MET A 5 2.34 -10.80 11.29
C MET A 5 1.48 -9.77 12.01
N ALA A 6 2.05 -9.01 12.96
CA ALA A 6 1.35 -7.94 13.66
C ALA A 6 0.79 -6.90 12.67
N MET A 7 1.60 -6.45 11.71
CA MET A 7 1.15 -5.53 10.66
C MET A 7 0.00 -6.11 9.81
N LYS A 8 0.09 -7.37 9.41
CA LYS A 8 -0.99 -8.03 8.64
C LYS A 8 -2.28 -8.16 9.44
N ILE A 9 -2.19 -8.47 10.73
CA ILE A 9 -3.36 -8.52 11.64
C ILE A 9 -3.98 -7.13 11.78
N LEU A 10 -3.16 -6.10 12.09
CA LEU A 10 -3.64 -4.72 12.22
C LEU A 10 -4.29 -4.22 10.93
N ARG A 11 -3.67 -4.50 9.77
CA ARG A 11 -4.23 -4.16 8.45
C ARG A 11 -5.62 -4.77 8.29
N ASN A 12 -5.78 -6.06 8.59
CA ASN A 12 -7.05 -6.76 8.44
C ASN A 12 -8.10 -6.25 9.45
N LEU A 13 -7.72 -5.96 10.70
CA LEU A 13 -8.61 -5.34 11.67
C LEU A 13 -9.10 -3.96 11.19
N CYS A 14 -8.20 -3.11 10.71
CA CYS A 14 -8.56 -1.80 10.15
C CYS A 14 -9.48 -1.91 8.93
N ALA A 15 -9.27 -2.92 8.09
CA ALA A 15 -10.07 -3.12 6.89
C ALA A 15 -11.46 -3.72 7.18
N TYR A 16 -11.60 -4.59 8.18
CA TYR A 16 -12.76 -5.49 8.30
C TYR A 16 -13.44 -5.54 9.68
N ALA A 17 -12.89 -4.92 10.74
CA ALA A 17 -13.55 -4.94 12.06
C ALA A 17 -14.90 -4.20 12.08
N GLY A 18 -15.14 -3.33 11.09
CA GLY A 18 -16.37 -2.56 10.97
C GLY A 18 -16.41 -1.32 11.86
N ARG A 19 -17.45 -0.49 11.67
CA ARG A 19 -17.53 0.87 12.26
C ARG A 19 -17.46 0.91 13.79
N LYS A 20 -17.93 -0.14 14.48
CA LYS A 20 -17.92 -0.22 15.95
C LYS A 20 -16.52 -0.08 16.55
N TRP A 21 -15.48 -0.48 15.81
CA TRP A 21 -14.11 -0.47 16.29
C TRP A 21 -13.27 0.67 15.70
N HIS A 22 -13.88 1.56 14.90
CA HIS A 22 -13.16 2.60 14.17
C HIS A 22 -12.36 3.52 15.10
N ASP A 23 -12.98 4.04 16.18
CA ASP A 23 -12.31 4.93 17.13
C ASP A 23 -11.13 4.25 17.84
N LYS A 24 -11.29 2.97 18.22
CA LYS A 24 -10.20 2.19 18.85
C LYS A 24 -9.08 1.83 17.88
N LEU A 25 -9.40 1.70 16.59
CA LEU A 25 -8.41 1.37 15.57
C LEU A 25 -7.64 2.60 15.10
N LYS A 26 -8.16 3.82 15.35
CA LYS A 26 -7.46 5.06 15.05
C LYS A 26 -6.11 5.18 15.78
N ASP A 27 -5.97 4.56 16.95
CA ASP A 27 -4.70 4.51 17.70
C ASP A 27 -3.56 3.84 16.91
N VAL A 28 -3.87 3.07 15.86
CA VAL A 28 -2.84 2.50 14.95
C VAL A 28 -2.04 3.58 14.21
N VAL A 29 -2.55 4.82 14.15
CA VAL A 29 -1.82 5.99 13.61
C VAL A 29 -0.51 6.23 14.36
N ASP A 30 -0.45 5.94 15.66
CA ASP A 30 0.76 6.12 16.46
C ASP A 30 1.92 5.23 15.99
N ALA A 31 1.61 4.14 15.27
CA ALA A 31 2.61 3.26 14.66
C ALA A 31 3.16 3.80 13.33
N LEU A 32 2.59 4.87 12.76
CA LEU A 32 2.95 5.38 11.44
C LEU A 32 4.45 5.72 11.29
N PRO A 33 5.13 6.40 12.23
CA PRO A 33 6.56 6.67 12.10
C PRO A 33 7.39 5.39 11.88
N TRP A 34 7.09 4.34 12.63
CA TRP A 34 7.77 3.06 12.51
C TRP A 34 7.43 2.32 11.20
N ILE A 35 6.19 2.47 10.72
CA ILE A 35 5.77 1.92 9.43
C ILE A 35 6.46 2.63 8.27
N LEU A 36 6.64 3.95 8.36
CA LEU A 36 7.37 4.73 7.37
C LEU A 36 8.83 4.31 7.32
N GLU A 37 9.50 4.18 8.47
CA GLU A 37 10.86 3.62 8.55
C GLU A 37 10.94 2.25 7.86
N ALA A 38 9.95 1.38 8.11
CA ALA A 38 9.90 0.06 7.49
C ALA A 38 9.68 0.08 5.97
N ILE A 39 8.93 1.05 5.44
CA ILE A 39 8.74 1.28 3.99
C ILE A 39 10.02 1.85 3.36
N MET A 40 10.71 2.74 4.07
CA MET A 40 11.88 3.47 3.57
C MET A 40 13.17 2.65 3.60
N SER A 41 13.27 1.67 4.51
CA SER A 41 14.47 0.82 4.62
C SER A 41 14.61 -0.15 3.45
N THR A 42 15.78 -0.14 2.82
CA THR A 42 16.15 -1.06 1.72
C THR A 42 16.60 -2.43 2.21
N GLU A 43 16.78 -2.62 3.51
CA GLU A 43 17.22 -3.88 4.12
C GLU A 43 16.05 -4.83 4.41
N ASN A 44 14.82 -4.31 4.41
CA ASN A 44 13.63 -5.09 4.74
C ASN A 44 13.23 -6.03 3.61
N ASP A 45 12.86 -7.25 3.97
CA ASP A 45 12.32 -8.21 3.01
C ASP A 45 10.97 -7.74 2.42
N ASN A 46 10.61 -8.28 1.24
CA ASN A 46 9.36 -7.92 0.56
C ASN A 46 8.11 -8.22 1.41
N LYS A 47 8.17 -9.18 2.35
CA LYS A 47 7.01 -9.52 3.20
C LYS A 47 6.75 -8.42 4.22
N LEU A 48 7.79 -7.91 4.86
CA LEU A 48 7.71 -6.79 5.79
C LEU A 48 7.32 -5.52 5.04
N ARG A 49 7.92 -5.26 3.89
CA ARG A 49 7.56 -4.10 3.05
C ARG A 49 6.10 -4.14 2.59
N GLU A 50 5.62 -5.29 2.10
CA GLU A 50 4.20 -5.51 1.79
C GLU A 50 3.30 -5.19 2.99
N ALA A 51 3.61 -5.78 4.15
CA ALA A 51 2.80 -5.60 5.35
C ALA A 51 2.78 -4.14 5.81
N SER A 52 3.92 -3.44 5.68
CA SER A 52 4.08 -2.03 6.03
C SER A 52 3.27 -1.12 5.11
N ILE A 53 3.42 -1.27 3.78
CA ILE A 53 2.65 -0.50 2.79
C ILE A 53 1.16 -0.78 2.99
N GLY A 54 0.77 -2.06 3.14
CA GLY A 54 -0.62 -2.43 3.31
C GLY A 54 -1.27 -1.88 4.58
N LEU A 55 -0.52 -1.82 5.69
CA LEU A 55 -1.01 -1.17 6.91
C LEU A 55 -1.07 0.35 6.76
N CYS A 56 -0.07 0.97 6.10
CA CYS A 56 -0.07 2.40 5.79
C CYS A 56 -1.33 2.81 5.01
N VAL A 57 -1.75 2.03 4.02
CA VAL A 57 -3.01 2.25 3.28
C VAL A 57 -4.21 2.34 4.22
N GLN A 58 -4.26 1.53 5.28
CA GLN A 58 -5.36 1.59 6.25
C GLN A 58 -5.23 2.78 7.20
N ILE A 59 -4.01 3.10 7.66
CA ILE A 59 -3.73 4.28 8.50
C ILE A 59 -4.17 5.57 7.80
N CYS A 60 -3.87 5.69 6.51
CA CYS A 60 -4.24 6.82 5.66
C CYS A 60 -5.76 7.09 5.60
N LYS A 61 -6.61 6.16 6.04
CA LYS A 61 -8.07 6.38 6.15
C LYS A 61 -8.49 7.10 7.42
N PHE A 62 -7.60 7.19 8.42
CA PHE A 62 -7.89 7.77 9.73
C PHE A 62 -7.31 9.18 9.93
N ILE A 63 -6.46 9.63 9.01
CA ILE A 63 -5.70 10.88 9.11
C ILE A 63 -5.83 11.71 7.85
N SER A 64 -5.59 13.01 7.98
CA SER A 64 -5.53 13.92 6.84
C SER A 64 -4.15 13.89 6.17
N ILE A 65 -4.06 14.46 4.97
CA ILE A 65 -2.78 14.60 4.26
C ILE A 65 -1.82 15.53 5.00
N GLU A 66 -2.32 16.56 5.69
CA GLU A 66 -1.52 17.48 6.50
C GLU A 66 -0.90 16.76 7.71
N GLU A 67 -1.66 15.87 8.35
CA GLU A 67 -1.16 15.04 9.45
C GLU A 67 -0.11 14.03 8.96
N TYR A 68 -0.40 13.34 7.85
CA TYR A 68 0.55 12.41 7.23
C TYR A 68 1.87 13.08 6.83
N THR A 69 1.80 14.24 6.16
CA THR A 69 2.99 14.99 5.73
C THR A 69 3.77 15.58 6.90
N LYS A 70 3.10 15.98 7.99
CA LYS A 70 3.75 16.38 9.24
C LYS A 70 4.55 15.21 9.83
N ILE A 71 3.97 14.02 9.88
CA ILE A 71 4.64 12.81 10.41
C ILE A 71 5.84 12.42 9.53
N LEU A 72 5.68 12.46 8.20
CA LEU A 72 6.80 12.24 7.26
C LEU A 72 7.95 13.21 7.53
N ARG A 73 7.67 14.51 7.62
CA ARG A 73 8.69 15.54 7.86
C ARG A 73 9.38 15.34 9.21
N ASN A 74 8.65 14.96 10.25
CA ASN A 74 9.24 14.67 11.56
C ASN A 74 10.17 13.44 11.55
N ALA A 75 10.02 12.56 10.56
CA ALA A 75 10.88 11.40 10.33
C ALA A 75 11.90 11.63 9.21
N ASP A 76 12.12 12.89 8.79
CA ASP A 76 13.02 13.30 7.71
C ASP A 76 12.74 12.64 6.35
N TYR A 77 11.46 12.32 6.09
CA TYR A 77 10.98 11.76 4.83
C TYR A 77 10.11 12.75 4.05
N SER A 78 9.97 12.49 2.74
CA SER A 78 9.13 13.27 1.84
C SER A 78 8.11 12.40 1.12
N MET A 79 7.02 13.00 0.63
CA MET A 79 6.04 12.33 -0.22
C MET A 79 6.68 11.73 -1.47
N GLU A 80 7.64 12.43 -2.06
CA GLU A 80 8.41 11.95 -3.21
C GLU A 80 9.24 10.70 -2.86
N ALA A 81 9.85 10.67 -1.67
CA ALA A 81 10.62 9.52 -1.21
C ALA A 81 9.72 8.29 -1.02
N VAL A 82 8.51 8.46 -0.48
CA VAL A 82 7.50 7.38 -0.41
C VAL A 82 7.10 6.93 -1.81
N ALA A 83 6.80 7.85 -2.73
CA ALA A 83 6.44 7.53 -4.11
C ALA A 83 7.54 6.68 -4.79
N ARG A 84 8.81 7.05 -4.64
CA ARG A 84 9.96 6.27 -5.13
C ARG A 84 10.00 4.86 -4.55
N GLN A 85 9.71 4.68 -3.26
CA GLN A 85 9.62 3.34 -2.67
C GLN A 85 8.44 2.53 -3.21
N LEU A 86 7.31 3.14 -3.57
CA LEU A 86 6.19 2.41 -4.17
C LEU A 86 6.51 1.96 -5.60
N LEU A 87 7.14 2.83 -6.39
CA LEU A 87 7.61 2.51 -7.75
C LEU A 87 8.60 1.34 -7.72
N LYS A 88 9.60 1.42 -6.85
CA LYS A 88 10.57 0.33 -6.65
C LYS A 88 9.89 -0.98 -6.24
N ALA A 89 8.85 -0.93 -5.41
CA ALA A 89 8.12 -2.13 -4.99
C ALA A 89 7.39 -2.79 -6.17
N LEU A 90 6.85 -1.99 -7.09
CA LEU A 90 6.21 -2.48 -8.30
C LEU A 90 7.24 -3.06 -9.29
N GLU A 91 8.37 -2.38 -9.48
CA GLU A 91 9.47 -2.84 -10.35
C GLU A 91 10.04 -4.18 -9.90
N GLU A 92 10.36 -4.32 -8.61
CA GLU A 92 10.94 -5.53 -8.03
C GLU A 92 9.95 -6.69 -7.94
N ASN A 93 8.65 -6.43 -8.11
CA ASN A 93 7.58 -7.42 -8.04
C ASN A 93 6.71 -7.36 -9.31
N ASN A 94 7.33 -7.32 -10.48
CA ASN A 94 6.66 -7.21 -11.78
C ASN A 94 5.79 -8.42 -12.18
N THR A 95 5.87 -9.53 -11.44
CA THR A 95 5.05 -10.75 -11.64
C THR A 95 4.42 -11.21 -10.33
N PRO A 96 3.19 -11.77 -10.32
CA PRO A 96 2.51 -12.20 -9.09
C PRO A 96 3.36 -13.16 -8.27
N ASN A 97 3.44 -12.92 -6.96
CA ASN A 97 4.17 -13.78 -6.04
C ASN A 97 3.26 -14.18 -4.88
N ILE A 98 3.05 -15.48 -4.67
CA ILE A 98 2.19 -15.98 -3.58
C ILE A 98 2.66 -15.58 -2.19
N THR A 99 3.96 -15.41 -1.98
CA THR A 99 4.53 -15.02 -0.69
C THR A 99 4.32 -13.54 -0.36
N CYS A 100 4.15 -12.72 -1.39
CA CYS A 100 3.90 -11.28 -1.32
C CYS A 100 2.77 -10.90 -2.29
N SER A 101 1.61 -11.56 -2.17
CA SER A 101 0.50 -11.44 -3.12
C SER A 101 -0.20 -10.08 -3.07
N CYS A 102 0.06 -9.28 -2.04
CA CYS A 102 -0.55 -7.97 -1.85
C CYS A 102 0.41 -6.82 -2.18
N ILE A 103 1.71 -7.04 -2.39
CA ILE A 103 2.69 -5.94 -2.46
C ILE A 103 2.36 -4.92 -3.56
N ARG A 104 2.05 -5.41 -4.77
CA ARG A 104 1.65 -4.55 -5.88
C ARG A 104 0.33 -3.84 -5.61
N ARG A 105 -0.66 -4.59 -5.13
CA ARG A 105 -1.96 -4.05 -4.76
C ARG A 105 -1.82 -2.93 -3.73
N CYS A 106 -1.11 -3.17 -2.63
CA CYS A 106 -0.89 -2.20 -1.56
C CYS A 106 -0.13 -0.98 -2.07
N ALA A 107 0.87 -1.15 -2.94
CA ALA A 107 1.57 -0.03 -3.56
C ALA A 107 0.64 0.83 -4.43
N ILE A 108 -0.22 0.20 -5.25
CA ILE A 108 -1.21 0.91 -6.07
C ILE A 108 -2.25 1.62 -5.20
N GLU A 109 -2.77 0.96 -4.14
CA GLU A 109 -3.73 1.57 -3.22
C GLU A 109 -3.14 2.81 -2.51
N LEU A 110 -1.88 2.74 -2.07
CA LEU A 110 -1.22 3.90 -1.43
C LEU A 110 -0.93 5.00 -2.45
N ALA A 111 -0.49 4.66 -3.67
CA ALA A 111 -0.28 5.64 -4.73
C ALA A 111 -1.58 6.37 -5.10
N ILE A 112 -2.70 5.65 -5.20
CA ILE A 112 -4.03 6.24 -5.41
C ILE A 112 -4.35 7.23 -4.30
N TRP A 113 -4.20 6.83 -3.02
CA TRP A 113 -4.47 7.73 -1.90
C TRP A 113 -3.60 8.99 -1.96
N MET A 114 -2.30 8.86 -2.27
CA MET A 114 -1.37 9.98 -2.39
C MET A 114 -1.75 10.93 -3.53
N MET A 115 -2.20 10.41 -4.68
CA MET A 115 -2.64 11.20 -5.83
C MET A 115 -3.99 11.90 -5.58
N GLU A 116 -4.93 11.23 -4.92
CA GLU A 116 -6.22 11.83 -4.53
C GLU A 116 -6.05 12.92 -3.48
N SER A 117 -5.04 12.80 -2.62
CA SER A 117 -4.84 13.71 -1.50
C SER A 117 -3.92 14.89 -1.81
N ASN A 118 -3.04 14.77 -2.82
CA ASN A 118 -2.05 15.80 -3.13
C ASN A 118 -1.61 15.77 -4.60
N ALA A 119 -1.81 16.90 -5.29
CA ALA A 119 -1.49 17.04 -6.71
C ALA A 119 0.01 16.87 -7.01
N SER A 120 0.93 17.23 -6.10
CA SER A 120 2.36 17.00 -6.34
C SER A 120 2.75 15.52 -6.36
N SER A 121 1.95 14.65 -5.72
CA SER A 121 2.14 13.20 -5.85
C SER A 121 1.91 12.73 -7.29
N ILE A 122 0.98 13.35 -8.03
CA ILE A 122 0.71 13.01 -9.43
C ILE A 122 1.97 13.25 -10.27
N SER A 123 2.61 14.41 -10.10
CA SER A 123 3.88 14.73 -10.79
C SER A 123 4.97 13.71 -10.47
N ASN A 124 5.16 13.37 -9.19
CA ASN A 124 6.15 12.38 -8.77
C ASN A 124 5.92 11.00 -9.43
N PHE A 125 4.67 10.57 -9.55
CA PHE A 125 4.34 9.29 -10.20
C PHE A 125 4.43 9.35 -11.73
N LYS A 126 4.13 10.50 -12.36
CA LYS A 126 4.34 10.72 -13.80
C LYS A 126 5.83 10.64 -14.14
N GLU A 127 6.67 11.38 -13.42
CA GLU A 127 8.13 11.38 -13.60
C GLU A 127 8.73 10.00 -13.34
N GLY A 128 8.21 9.30 -12.34
CA GLY A 128 8.58 7.93 -12.00
C GLY A 128 7.95 6.84 -12.88
N LYS A 129 7.30 7.20 -14.00
CA LYS A 129 6.75 6.24 -14.99
C LYS A 129 5.76 5.23 -14.40
N LEU A 130 4.95 5.62 -13.41
CA LEU A 130 3.95 4.74 -12.79
C LEU A 130 3.00 4.12 -13.83
N GLU A 131 2.66 4.84 -14.89
CA GLU A 131 1.78 4.34 -15.96
C GLU A 131 2.35 3.10 -16.67
N GLU A 132 3.66 3.06 -16.92
CA GLU A 132 4.34 1.91 -17.52
C GLU A 132 4.24 0.69 -16.60
N LEU A 133 4.51 0.88 -15.30
CA LEU A 133 4.39 -0.18 -14.29
C LEU A 133 2.94 -0.68 -14.17
N LEU A 134 1.96 0.22 -14.15
CA LEU A 134 0.54 -0.14 -14.11
C LEU A 134 0.09 -0.94 -15.34
N THR A 135 0.68 -0.67 -16.51
CA THR A 135 0.43 -1.45 -17.73
C THR A 135 0.96 -2.87 -17.58
N GLN A 136 2.19 -3.04 -17.09
CA GLN A 136 2.75 -4.36 -16.80
C GLN A 136 1.92 -5.13 -15.77
N VAL A 137 1.45 -4.47 -14.70
CA VAL A 137 0.56 -5.11 -13.72
C VAL A 137 -0.73 -5.57 -14.38
N ALA A 138 -1.34 -4.78 -15.26
CA ALA A 138 -2.55 -5.18 -15.97
C ALA A 138 -2.33 -6.42 -16.84
N GLU A 139 -1.17 -6.53 -17.49
CA GLU A 139 -0.80 -7.65 -18.37
C GLU A 139 -0.46 -8.93 -17.58
N THR A 140 0.09 -8.80 -16.37
CA THR A 140 0.52 -9.95 -15.54
C THR A 140 -0.42 -10.26 -14.37
N THR A 141 -1.55 -9.55 -14.26
CA THR A 141 -2.51 -9.69 -13.15
C THR A 141 -2.95 -11.14 -13.00
N SER A 142 -2.90 -11.64 -11.76
CA SER A 142 -3.46 -12.94 -11.38
C SER A 142 -4.63 -12.76 -10.42
N ASP A 143 -5.58 -13.71 -10.45
CA ASP A 143 -6.67 -13.76 -9.48
C ASP A 143 -6.17 -13.86 -8.04
N LEU A 144 -4.94 -14.35 -7.83
CA LEU A 144 -4.26 -14.36 -6.55
C LEU A 144 -4.32 -12.99 -5.84
N GLU A 145 -4.14 -11.90 -6.57
CA GLU A 145 -4.06 -10.54 -6.00
C GLU A 145 -5.44 -9.96 -5.63
N ASN A 146 -6.50 -10.69 -5.97
CA ASN A 146 -7.86 -10.37 -5.57
C ASN A 146 -8.22 -10.98 -4.21
N PHE A 147 -7.36 -11.76 -3.57
CA PHE A 147 -7.59 -12.36 -2.24
C PHE A 147 -6.65 -11.80 -1.17
N HIS A 148 -7.17 -11.67 0.06
CA HIS A 148 -6.42 -11.18 1.22
C HIS A 148 -6.24 -12.21 2.34
N ILE A 149 -6.92 -13.36 2.24
CA ILE A 149 -6.76 -14.53 3.13
C ILE A 149 -6.67 -15.78 2.26
N PHE A 150 -5.73 -16.65 2.62
CA PHE A 150 -5.45 -17.91 1.95
C PHE A 150 -5.47 -19.07 2.96
N SER A 151 -5.87 -20.24 2.49
CA SER A 151 -5.71 -21.53 3.16
C SER A 151 -4.86 -22.42 2.25
N GLY A 152 -3.54 -22.43 2.47
CA GLY A 152 -2.61 -23.00 1.51
C GLY A 152 -2.55 -22.14 0.24
N ASP A 153 -2.83 -22.74 -0.90
CA ASP A 153 -2.93 -22.12 -2.23
C ASP A 153 -4.36 -21.66 -2.57
N VAL A 154 -5.35 -21.97 -1.73
CA VAL A 154 -6.75 -21.61 -1.96
C VAL A 154 -7.06 -20.24 -1.36
N GLY A 155 -7.52 -19.31 -2.20
CA GLY A 155 -8.03 -18.00 -1.76
C GLY A 155 -9.37 -18.12 -1.05
N VAL A 156 -9.46 -17.62 0.19
CA VAL A 156 -10.64 -17.76 1.06
C VAL A 156 -11.48 -16.48 1.11
N ALA A 157 -10.83 -15.32 1.15
CA ALA A 157 -11.53 -14.04 1.25
C ALA A 157 -11.02 -13.06 0.20
N LYS A 158 -11.95 -12.57 -0.63
CA LYS A 158 -11.66 -11.60 -1.68
C LYS A 158 -11.64 -10.18 -1.14
N HIS A 159 -10.76 -9.37 -1.71
CA HIS A 159 -10.85 -7.93 -1.56
C HIS A 159 -12.15 -7.40 -2.19
N PRO A 160 -12.73 -6.31 -1.65
CA PRO A 160 -13.93 -5.69 -2.22
C PRO A 160 -13.75 -5.15 -3.65
N GLN A 161 -12.52 -4.72 -3.98
CA GLN A 161 -12.16 -4.20 -5.30
C GLN A 161 -11.13 -5.12 -5.96
N THR A 162 -11.26 -5.34 -7.27
CA THR A 162 -10.27 -6.09 -8.05
C THR A 162 -9.01 -5.26 -8.29
N ILE A 163 -7.85 -5.89 -8.44
CA ILE A 163 -6.62 -5.17 -8.79
C ILE A 163 -6.75 -4.43 -10.13
N SER A 164 -7.44 -5.03 -11.12
CA SER A 164 -7.72 -4.36 -12.40
C SER A 164 -8.50 -3.05 -12.23
N SER A 165 -9.46 -3.00 -11.29
CA SER A 165 -10.19 -1.76 -10.99
C SER A 165 -9.30 -0.68 -10.36
N LEU A 166 -8.34 -1.08 -9.51
CA LEU A 166 -7.35 -0.18 -8.92
C LEU A 166 -6.39 0.36 -9.98
N VAL A 167 -5.89 -0.50 -10.86
CA VAL A 167 -5.03 -0.10 -11.98
C VAL A 167 -5.72 0.94 -12.86
N LEU A 168 -6.97 0.69 -13.24
CA LEU A 168 -7.75 1.63 -14.05
C LEU A 168 -7.95 2.98 -13.32
N LYS A 169 -8.23 2.96 -12.01
CA LYS A 169 -8.36 4.16 -11.20
C LYS A 169 -7.04 4.94 -11.15
N ALA A 170 -5.92 4.27 -10.91
CA ALA A 170 -4.60 4.89 -10.87
C ALA A 170 -4.22 5.54 -12.21
N LYS A 171 -4.46 4.84 -13.34
CA LYS A 171 -4.24 5.41 -14.67
C LYS A 171 -5.08 6.66 -14.94
N ARG A 172 -6.34 6.69 -14.48
CA ARG A 172 -7.20 7.88 -14.61
C ARG A 172 -6.70 9.08 -13.81
N LEU A 173 -6.10 8.86 -12.64
CA LEU A 173 -5.50 9.92 -11.83
C LEU A 173 -4.21 10.48 -12.46
N LEU A 174 -3.55 9.68 -13.31
CA LEU A 174 -2.37 10.10 -14.07
C LEU A 174 -2.71 10.79 -15.40
N ALA A 175 -3.96 10.79 -15.85
CA ALA A 175 -4.34 11.53 -17.06
C ALA A 175 -4.31 13.04 -16.74
#